data_AF-A0A661FE93-F1
#
_entry.id   AF-A0A661FE93-F1
#
_cell.length_a   1.000
_cell.length_b   1.000
_cell.length_c   1.000
_cell.angle_alpha   90.00
_cell.angle_beta   90.00
_cell.angle_gamma   90.00
#
_symmetry.space_group_name_H-M   'P 1'
#
loop_
_entity.id
_entity.type
_entity.pdbx_description
1 polymer ?
#
loop_
_entity_poly.entity_id
_entity_poly.type
_entity_poly.pdbx_seq_one_letter_code
_entity_poly.pdbx_strand_id
1 'polypeptide(L)'
;MNKWVKQLGLLVLLSISFSVTAEESVEEGVRSIQKEWAEIKYRAEESEKGEKLKTLAVKAEKLSQRFPKNAEPLIWQAISLGTYAGAVGGLESLFESLPAVKKAKVALDKAVELNPQALNGAGLTTLGSFYYQVPGWPIAYGDKDKARELLEKGLSANPTGVDANYFYGDFLFVEGEYKQAAKVLKKALAAPARLGRALADEGRKEEARQKLKEVEAKL
;
A
#
# COMPACT_ATOMS: atom_id res chain seq x y z
N MET A 1 -77.24 -35.08 20.62
CA MET A 1 -77.52 -34.17 19.49
C MET A 1 -77.07 -32.78 19.88
N ASN A 2 -75.88 -32.34 19.42
CA ASN A 2 -75.54 -30.96 19.05
C ASN A 2 -74.07 -30.91 18.59
N LYS A 3 -73.90 -30.31 17.41
CA LYS A 3 -72.68 -30.22 16.62
C LYS A 3 -72.00 -28.86 16.83
N TRP A 4 -70.73 -28.77 16.40
CA TRP A 4 -69.92 -27.56 16.10
C TRP A 4 -69.34 -26.85 17.35
N VAL A 5 -68.08 -26.42 17.41
CA VAL A 5 -67.27 -25.70 16.41
C VAL A 5 -65.78 -26.06 16.58
N LYS A 6 -65.10 -26.22 15.44
CA LYS A 6 -63.65 -26.35 15.31
C LYS A 6 -62.97 -25.00 15.58
N GLN A 7 -61.92 -24.96 16.40
CA GLN A 7 -60.91 -23.90 16.32
C GLN A 7 -59.53 -24.53 16.24
N LEU A 8 -59.05 -24.66 15.00
CA LEU A 8 -57.64 -24.90 14.70
C LEU A 8 -56.93 -23.55 14.91
N GLY A 9 -56.18 -23.41 16.00
CA GLY A 9 -55.30 -22.26 16.20
C GLY A 9 -54.08 -22.39 15.28
N LEU A 10 -54.02 -21.56 14.23
CA LEU A 10 -52.84 -21.44 13.38
C LEU A 10 -51.79 -20.58 14.12
N LEU A 11 -50.81 -21.24 14.72
CA LEU A 11 -49.63 -20.60 15.29
C LEU A 11 -48.70 -20.17 14.15
N VAL A 12 -48.79 -18.90 13.75
CA VAL A 12 -47.81 -18.28 12.83
C VAL A 12 -46.57 -17.93 13.64
N LEU A 13 -45.57 -18.80 13.60
CA LEU A 13 -44.22 -18.50 14.08
C LEU A 13 -43.55 -17.55 13.09
N LEU A 14 -43.52 -16.25 13.43
CA LEU A 14 -42.77 -15.25 12.69
C LEU A 14 -41.27 -15.44 12.98
N SER A 15 -40.59 -16.27 12.18
CA SER A 15 -39.14 -16.40 12.24
C SER A 15 -38.49 -15.16 11.65
N ILE A 16 -38.11 -14.21 12.52
CA ILE A 16 -37.27 -13.07 12.17
C ILE A 16 -35.86 -13.62 11.88
N SER A 17 -35.55 -13.82 10.60
CA SER A 17 -34.18 -14.09 10.16
C SER A 17 -33.33 -12.85 10.38
N PHE A 18 -32.62 -12.78 11.49
CA PHE A 18 -31.55 -11.81 11.69
C PHE A 18 -30.39 -12.23 10.78
N SER A 19 -30.28 -11.61 9.61
CA SER A 19 -29.07 -11.73 8.80
C SER A 19 -27.95 -11.03 9.55
N VAL A 20 -27.13 -11.79 10.29
CA VAL A 20 -25.86 -11.31 10.81
C VAL A 20 -24.99 -11.01 9.58
N THR A 21 -24.89 -9.74 9.20
CA THR A 21 -23.85 -9.31 8.27
C THR A 21 -22.53 -9.50 8.99
N ALA A 22 -21.73 -10.47 8.55
CA ALA A 22 -20.37 -10.64 9.05
C ALA A 22 -19.63 -9.31 8.86
N GLU A 23 -19.11 -8.77 9.96
CA GLU A 23 -18.39 -7.51 9.93
C GLU A 23 -17.08 -7.71 9.15
N GLU A 24 -16.82 -6.90 8.11
CA GLU A 24 -15.59 -6.98 7.31
C GLU A 24 -14.36 -6.90 8.22
N SER A 25 -13.51 -7.93 8.16
CA SER A 25 -12.26 -7.99 8.93
C SER A 25 -11.22 -7.00 8.41
N VAL A 26 -10.27 -6.60 9.27
CA VAL A 26 -9.17 -5.71 8.85
C VAL A 26 -8.35 -6.34 7.72
N GLU A 27 -8.12 -7.66 7.76
CA GLU A 27 -7.38 -8.38 6.73
C GLU A 27 -8.12 -8.40 5.40
N GLU A 28 -9.44 -8.54 5.41
CA GLU A 28 -10.27 -8.50 4.20
C GLU A 28 -10.28 -7.12 3.56
N GLY A 29 -10.48 -6.07 4.37
CA GLY A 29 -10.41 -4.68 3.89
C GLY A 29 -9.04 -4.34 3.32
N VAL A 30 -7.96 -4.77 3.98
CA VAL A 30 -6.60 -4.60 3.47
C VAL A 30 -6.42 -5.35 2.15
N ARG A 31 -6.81 -6.64 2.05
CA ARG A 31 -6.72 -7.40 0.79
C ARG A 31 -7.50 -6.76 -0.35
N SER A 32 -8.68 -6.19 -0.05
CA SER A 32 -9.50 -5.44 -1.02
C SER A 32 -8.74 -4.25 -1.60
N ILE A 33 -8.15 -3.41 -0.74
CA ILE A 33 -7.35 -2.25 -1.15
C ILE A 33 -6.12 -2.67 -1.94
N GLN A 34 -5.44 -3.74 -1.51
CA GLN A 34 -4.25 -4.27 -2.19
C GLN A 34 -4.52 -4.69 -3.63
N LYS A 35 -5.62 -5.40 -3.85
CA LYS A 35 -6.04 -5.85 -5.17
C LYS A 35 -6.40 -4.66 -6.06
N GLU A 36 -7.21 -3.75 -5.54
CA GLU A 36 -7.64 -2.55 -6.27
C GLU A 36 -6.45 -1.65 -6.63
N TRP A 37 -5.51 -1.44 -5.70
CA TRP A 37 -4.27 -0.72 -5.94
C TRP A 37 -3.47 -1.32 -7.10
N ALA A 38 -3.31 -2.65 -7.14
CA ALA A 38 -2.53 -3.32 -8.18
C ALA A 38 -3.20 -3.18 -9.55
N GLU A 39 -4.51 -3.33 -9.64
CA GLU A 39 -5.27 -3.10 -10.88
C GLU A 39 -5.10 -1.65 -11.36
N ILE A 40 -5.23 -0.66 -10.47
CA ILE A 40 -5.07 0.75 -10.86
C ILE A 40 -3.63 1.07 -11.26
N LYS A 41 -2.64 0.69 -10.46
CA LYS A 41 -1.22 1.03 -10.71
C LYS A 41 -0.71 0.43 -12.02
N TYR A 42 -1.05 -0.83 -12.30
CA TYR A 42 -0.43 -1.60 -13.37
C TYR A 42 -1.30 -1.81 -14.62
N ARG A 43 -2.62 -1.60 -14.55
CA ARG A 43 -3.53 -1.86 -15.69
C ARG A 43 -4.46 -0.72 -16.07
N ALA A 44 -4.74 0.23 -15.19
CA ALA A 44 -5.57 1.37 -15.58
C ALA A 44 -4.84 2.29 -16.56
N GLU A 45 -5.61 2.96 -17.41
CA GLU A 45 -5.11 4.02 -18.28
C GLU A 45 -4.53 5.18 -17.45
N GLU A 46 -3.42 5.76 -17.90
CA GLU A 46 -2.72 6.82 -17.15
C GLU A 46 -3.63 8.00 -16.80
N SER A 47 -4.53 8.39 -17.71
CA SER A 47 -5.49 9.48 -17.51
C SER A 47 -6.52 9.21 -16.39
N GLU A 48 -6.75 7.94 -16.03
CA GLU A 48 -7.72 7.54 -15.01
C GLU A 48 -7.07 7.28 -13.64
N LYS A 49 -5.75 7.05 -13.59
CA LYS A 49 -5.06 6.63 -12.37
C LYS A 49 -5.22 7.64 -11.24
N GLY A 50 -5.12 8.93 -11.52
CA GLY A 50 -5.25 9.99 -10.53
C GLY A 50 -6.54 9.89 -9.72
N GLU A 51 -7.70 9.95 -10.38
CA GLU A 51 -9.00 9.91 -9.70
C GLU A 51 -9.30 8.56 -9.06
N LYS A 52 -8.89 7.44 -9.69
CA LYS A 52 -9.05 6.10 -9.10
C LYS A 52 -8.21 5.93 -7.82
N LEU A 53 -6.95 6.40 -7.82
CA LEU A 53 -6.08 6.34 -6.64
C LEU A 53 -6.53 7.27 -5.53
N LYS A 54 -7.06 8.44 -5.87
CA LYS A 54 -7.67 9.37 -4.90
C LYS A 54 -8.86 8.72 -4.18
N THR A 55 -9.73 8.07 -4.94
CA THR A 55 -10.87 7.31 -4.39
C THR A 55 -10.39 6.17 -3.49
N LEU A 56 -9.38 5.42 -3.95
CA LEU A 56 -8.78 4.34 -3.17
C LEU A 56 -8.12 4.83 -1.87
N ALA A 57 -7.46 5.98 -1.90
CA ALA A 57 -6.86 6.59 -0.71
C ALA A 57 -7.92 6.95 0.35
N VAL A 58 -9.08 7.45 -0.07
CA VAL A 58 -10.22 7.71 0.83
C VAL A 58 -10.78 6.40 1.41
N LYS A 59 -10.89 5.34 0.59
CA LYS A 59 -11.31 4.01 1.06
C LYS A 59 -10.35 3.47 2.12
N ALA A 60 -9.04 3.57 1.88
CA ALA A 60 -8.02 3.13 2.82
C ALA A 60 -8.00 3.95 4.13
N GLU A 61 -8.24 5.26 4.04
CA GLU A 61 -8.41 6.12 5.21
C GLU A 61 -9.62 5.72 6.06
N LYS A 62 -10.78 5.43 5.44
CA LYS A 62 -11.95 4.96 6.18
C LYS A 62 -11.65 3.65 6.90
N LEU A 63 -10.90 2.75 6.27
CA LEU A 63 -10.47 1.50 6.89
C LEU A 63 -9.54 1.75 8.09
N SER A 64 -8.59 2.70 7.98
CA SER A 64 -7.68 3.03 9.07
C SER A 64 -8.37 3.73 10.25
N GLN A 65 -9.42 4.50 9.99
CA GLN A 65 -10.27 5.08 11.03
C GLN A 65 -11.10 4.01 11.75
N ARG A 66 -11.59 3.00 11.02
CA ARG A 66 -12.33 1.88 11.59
C ARG A 66 -11.46 0.96 12.46
N PHE A 67 -10.21 0.76 12.05
CA PHE A 67 -9.25 -0.09 12.75
C PHE A 67 -8.04 0.71 13.26
N PRO A 68 -8.22 1.65 14.21
CA PRO A 68 -7.21 2.64 14.57
C PRO A 68 -5.97 2.07 15.29
N LYS A 69 -6.02 0.80 15.72
CA LYS A 69 -4.94 0.07 16.39
C LYS A 69 -4.15 -0.84 15.44
N ASN A 70 -4.55 -0.93 14.17
CA ASN A 70 -3.87 -1.75 13.18
C ASN A 70 -3.00 -0.87 12.29
N ALA A 71 -1.76 -1.31 12.07
CA ALA A 71 -0.80 -0.58 11.24
C ALA A 71 -1.11 -0.78 9.74
N GLU A 72 -1.66 -1.93 9.37
CA GLU A 72 -1.85 -2.35 7.97
C GLU A 72 -2.73 -1.38 7.17
N PRO A 73 -3.91 -0.94 7.66
CA PRO A 73 -4.72 0.04 6.94
C PRO A 73 -4.03 1.41 6.79
N LEU A 74 -3.25 1.85 7.78
CA LEU A 74 -2.48 3.09 7.71
C LEU A 74 -1.37 3.01 6.65
N ILE A 75 -0.68 1.88 6.56
CA ILE A 75 0.32 1.61 5.50
C ILE A 75 -0.35 1.70 4.13
N TRP A 76 -1.50 1.06 3.94
CA TRP A 76 -2.21 1.08 2.65
C TRP A 76 -2.83 2.44 2.32
N GLN A 77 -3.27 3.21 3.31
CA GLN A 77 -3.65 4.61 3.13
C GLN A 77 -2.48 5.42 2.56
N ALA A 78 -1.29 5.27 3.15
CA ALA A 78 -0.11 5.98 2.70
C ALA A 78 0.38 5.55 1.32
N ILE A 79 0.38 4.24 1.03
CA ILE A 79 0.73 3.72 -0.31
C ILE A 79 -0.20 4.28 -1.37
N SER A 80 -1.52 4.30 -1.13
CA SER A 80 -2.49 4.86 -2.07
C SER A 80 -2.29 6.37 -2.26
N LEU A 81 -2.03 7.12 -1.18
CA LEU A 81 -1.74 8.56 -1.26
C LEU A 81 -0.44 8.86 -2.01
N GLY A 82 0.64 8.12 -1.75
CA GLY A 82 1.91 8.29 -2.45
C GLY A 82 1.82 7.91 -3.93
N THR A 83 1.06 6.86 -4.25
CA THR A 83 0.82 6.46 -5.64
C THR A 83 -0.02 7.52 -6.36
N TYR A 84 -1.06 8.06 -5.70
CA TYR A 84 -1.85 9.19 -6.21
C TYR A 84 -0.95 10.39 -6.51
N ALA A 85 -0.12 10.79 -5.54
CA ALA A 85 0.81 11.90 -5.70
C ALA A 85 1.76 11.70 -6.90
N GLY A 86 2.26 10.48 -7.12
CA GLY A 86 3.09 10.17 -8.30
C GLY A 86 2.31 10.18 -9.62
N ALA A 87 1.02 9.84 -9.61
CA ALA A 87 0.18 9.83 -10.81
C ALA A 87 -0.24 11.23 -11.27
N VAL A 88 -0.43 12.17 -10.33
CA VAL A 88 -0.80 13.57 -10.65
C VAL A 88 0.41 14.50 -10.72
N GLY A 89 1.50 14.14 -10.04
CA GLY A 89 2.63 15.01 -9.70
C GLY A 89 3.71 15.19 -10.76
N GLY A 90 3.35 15.45 -12.02
CA GLY A 90 4.30 16.13 -12.92
C GLY A 90 4.85 17.42 -12.27
N LEU A 91 5.95 17.99 -12.80
CA LEU A 91 6.59 19.20 -12.24
C LEU A 91 5.61 20.37 -11.96
N GLU A 92 4.47 20.42 -12.65
CA GLU A 92 3.42 21.43 -12.50
C GLU A 92 2.45 21.19 -11.33
N SER A 93 2.39 19.98 -10.75
CA SER A 93 1.39 19.57 -9.74
C SER A 93 1.99 19.29 -8.34
N LEU A 94 3.10 19.96 -8.02
CA LEU A 94 3.67 19.93 -6.66
C LEU A 94 2.64 20.38 -5.61
N PHE A 95 1.78 21.35 -5.93
CA PHE A 95 0.76 21.85 -5.00
C PHE A 95 -0.37 20.83 -4.73
N GLU A 96 -0.72 19.99 -5.70
CA GLU A 96 -1.79 18.99 -5.52
C GLU A 96 -1.26 17.71 -4.86
N SER A 97 -0.01 17.33 -5.16
CA SER A 97 0.63 16.14 -4.61
C SER A 97 1.17 16.34 -3.18
N LEU A 98 1.58 17.56 -2.82
CA LEU A 98 2.21 17.86 -1.52
C LEU A 98 1.30 17.55 -0.30
N PRO A 99 0.01 17.91 -0.29
CA PRO A 99 -0.89 17.51 0.80
C PRO A 99 -1.00 16.00 0.94
N ALA A 100 -1.04 15.26 -0.17
CA ALA A 100 -1.13 13.81 -0.17
C ALA A 100 0.12 13.16 0.45
N VAL A 101 1.33 13.58 0.05
CA VAL A 101 2.57 13.01 0.61
C VAL A 101 2.79 13.39 2.07
N LYS A 102 2.35 14.57 2.52
CA LYS A 102 2.38 14.96 3.94
C LYS A 102 1.41 14.11 4.77
N LYS A 103 0.18 13.90 4.26
CA LYS A 103 -0.80 13.02 4.91
C LYS A 103 -0.33 11.56 4.95
N ALA A 104 0.31 11.09 3.88
CA ALA A 104 0.88 9.76 3.81
C ALA A 104 2.00 9.55 4.85
N LYS A 105 2.86 10.56 5.05
CA LYS A 105 3.89 10.53 6.10
C LYS A 105 3.28 10.35 7.48
N VAL A 106 2.26 11.14 7.83
CA VAL A 106 1.60 11.05 9.14
C VAL A 106 1.01 9.65 9.37
N ALA A 107 0.38 9.07 8.35
CA ALA A 107 -0.14 7.71 8.43
C ALA A 107 0.97 6.67 8.63
N LEU A 108 2.10 6.80 7.93
CA LEU A 108 3.25 5.90 8.07
C LEU A 108 3.97 6.04 9.41
N ASP A 109 4.18 7.26 9.89
CA ASP A 109 4.78 7.50 11.21
C ASP A 109 3.95 6.77 12.29
N LYS A 110 2.61 6.93 12.26
CA LYS A 110 1.70 6.21 13.15
C LYS A 110 1.73 4.70 12.95
N ALA A 111 1.80 4.22 11.70
CA ALA A 111 1.86 2.78 11.42
C ALA A 111 3.15 2.14 11.96
N VAL A 112 4.29 2.82 11.77
CA VAL A 112 5.61 2.38 12.25
C VAL A 112 5.67 2.42 13.78
N GLU A 113 5.03 3.39 14.41
CA GLU A 113 4.87 3.44 15.88
C GLU A 113 4.04 2.25 16.40
N LEU A 114 2.91 1.95 15.74
CA LEU A 114 2.03 0.84 16.14
C LEU A 114 2.68 -0.53 15.96
N ASN A 115 3.26 -0.78 14.78
CA ASN A 115 3.93 -2.04 14.48
C ASN A 115 4.91 -1.86 13.31
N PRO A 116 6.22 -1.69 13.57
CA PRO A 116 7.21 -1.52 12.51
C PRO A 116 7.40 -2.78 11.65
N GLN A 117 6.95 -3.95 12.11
CA GLN A 117 7.03 -5.22 11.39
C GLN A 117 5.78 -5.54 10.58
N ALA A 118 4.72 -4.72 10.67
CA ALA A 118 3.48 -4.95 9.93
C ALA A 118 3.75 -5.08 8.43
N LEU A 119 3.11 -6.07 7.81
CA LEU A 119 3.30 -6.44 6.40
C LEU A 119 4.77 -6.68 6.03
N ASN A 120 5.55 -7.27 6.94
CA ASN A 120 6.99 -7.50 6.79
C ASN A 120 7.75 -6.19 6.54
N GLY A 121 7.51 -5.18 7.38
CA GLY A 121 8.21 -3.90 7.32
C GLY A 121 7.83 -2.99 6.16
N ALA A 122 6.70 -3.22 5.49
CA ALA A 122 6.27 -2.39 4.35
C ALA A 122 6.15 -0.91 4.71
N GLY A 123 5.69 -0.58 5.93
CA GLY A 123 5.63 0.80 6.40
C GLY A 123 7.01 1.49 6.45
N LEU A 124 8.04 0.78 6.90
CA LEU A 124 9.43 1.29 6.90
C LEU A 124 9.94 1.50 5.48
N THR A 125 9.72 0.54 4.58
CA THR A 125 10.12 0.64 3.18
C THR A 125 9.45 1.83 2.49
N THR A 126 8.13 1.98 2.63
CA THR A 126 7.39 3.09 2.01
C THR A 126 7.76 4.45 2.60
N LEU A 127 7.95 4.54 3.92
CA LEU A 127 8.34 5.78 4.55
C LEU A 127 9.75 6.20 4.10
N GLY A 128 10.68 5.25 4.09
CA GLY A 128 12.03 5.47 3.56
C GLY A 128 12.02 5.90 2.10
N SER A 129 11.12 5.35 1.27
CA SER A 129 11.03 5.78 -0.12
C SER A 129 10.57 7.22 -0.28
N PHE A 130 9.59 7.66 0.50
CA PHE A 130 9.14 9.05 0.44
C PHE A 130 10.24 10.02 0.84
N TYR A 131 11.06 9.70 1.84
CA TYR A 131 12.15 10.57 2.28
C TYR A 131 13.18 10.88 1.18
N TYR A 132 13.43 10.00 0.20
CA TYR A 132 14.32 10.32 -0.92
C TYR A 132 13.59 10.82 -2.19
N GLN A 133 12.27 10.61 -2.28
CA GLN A 133 11.47 10.95 -3.46
C GLN A 133 10.81 12.33 -3.39
N VAL A 134 10.63 12.90 -2.19
CA VAL A 134 10.03 14.24 -2.03
C VAL A 134 11.10 15.31 -1.79
N PRO A 135 10.84 16.59 -2.13
CA PRO A 135 11.76 17.68 -1.83
C PRO A 135 12.08 17.81 -0.32
N GLY A 136 13.28 18.33 -0.02
CA GLY A 136 13.66 18.66 1.35
C GLY A 136 12.90 19.85 1.95
N TRP A 137 13.31 20.23 3.16
CA TRP A 137 12.86 21.47 3.79
C TRP A 137 13.28 22.69 2.95
N PRO A 138 12.45 23.74 2.80
CA PRO A 138 11.16 23.98 3.48
C PRO A 138 9.91 23.47 2.75
N ILE A 139 10.06 22.82 1.59
CA ILE A 139 8.92 22.44 0.74
C ILE A 139 8.20 21.22 1.32
N ALA A 140 8.95 20.14 1.58
CA ALA A 140 8.44 18.93 2.19
C ALA A 140 9.40 18.42 3.28
N TYR A 141 9.65 17.11 3.32
CA TYR A 141 10.37 16.46 4.42
C TYR A 141 11.48 15.52 3.92
N GLY A 142 11.92 15.68 2.66
CA GLY A 142 12.95 14.84 2.07
C GLY A 142 14.26 14.89 2.86
N ASP A 143 14.83 13.71 3.11
CA ASP A 143 16.05 13.49 3.88
C ASP A 143 16.64 12.12 3.48
N LYS A 144 17.76 12.13 2.76
CA LYS A 144 18.38 10.91 2.22
C LYS A 144 19.01 10.02 3.29
N ASP A 145 19.50 10.60 4.39
CA ASP A 145 20.05 9.84 5.51
C ASP A 145 18.93 9.08 6.22
N LYS A 146 17.79 9.76 6.43
CA LYS A 146 16.58 9.12 6.98
C LYS A 146 16.02 8.06 6.04
N ALA A 147 16.05 8.31 4.73
CA ALA A 147 15.64 7.34 3.72
C ALA A 147 16.45 6.04 3.83
N ARG A 148 17.79 6.15 3.89
CA ARG A 148 18.69 4.99 4.04
C ARG A 148 18.36 4.19 5.30
N GLU A 149 18.29 4.86 6.45
CA GLU A 149 18.02 4.22 7.75
C GLU A 149 16.73 3.39 7.70
N LEU A 150 15.65 3.95 7.14
CA LEU A 150 14.34 3.31 7.08
C LEU A 150 14.29 2.19 6.04
N LEU A 151 14.90 2.38 4.87
CA LEU A 151 14.97 1.35 3.83
C LEU A 151 15.79 0.15 4.29
N GLU A 152 16.89 0.35 5.01
CA GLU A 152 17.70 -0.74 5.58
C GLU A 152 16.94 -1.51 6.66
N LYS A 153 16.16 -0.82 7.51
CA LYS A 153 15.25 -1.47 8.47
C LYS A 153 14.15 -2.26 7.77
N GLY A 154 13.52 -1.70 6.73
CA GLY A 154 12.52 -2.39 5.93
C GLY A 154 13.08 -3.60 5.19
N LEU A 155 14.29 -3.49 4.63
CA LEU A 155 15.00 -4.61 4.01
C LEU A 155 15.37 -5.69 5.03
N SER A 156 15.75 -5.30 6.25
CA SER A 156 16.03 -6.26 7.33
C SER A 156 14.78 -7.04 7.75
N ALA A 157 13.61 -6.39 7.76
CA ALA A 157 12.32 -7.03 8.03
C ALA A 157 11.87 -7.98 6.91
N ASN A 158 12.27 -7.72 5.66
CA ASN A 158 11.91 -8.54 4.51
C ASN A 158 13.06 -8.68 3.49
N PRO A 159 14.11 -9.45 3.82
CA PRO A 159 15.35 -9.49 3.05
C PRO A 159 15.20 -10.08 1.65
N THR A 160 14.15 -10.87 1.42
CA THR A 160 13.82 -11.50 0.13
C THR A 160 12.59 -10.86 -0.53
N GLY A 161 12.04 -9.79 0.05
CA GLY A 161 10.83 -9.14 -0.45
C GLY A 161 11.08 -8.33 -1.71
N VAL A 162 10.13 -8.40 -2.65
CA VAL A 162 10.22 -7.68 -3.94
C VAL A 162 10.26 -6.16 -3.74
N ASP A 163 9.35 -5.61 -2.93
CA ASP A 163 9.24 -4.16 -2.72
C ASP A 163 10.44 -3.61 -1.94
N ALA A 164 10.85 -4.29 -0.86
CA ALA A 164 11.99 -3.86 -0.03
C ALA A 164 13.30 -3.82 -0.83
N ASN A 165 13.58 -4.85 -1.63
CA ASN A 165 14.78 -4.88 -2.48
C ASN A 165 14.68 -3.89 -3.65
N TYR A 166 13.50 -3.68 -4.22
CA TYR A 166 13.30 -2.70 -5.29
C TYR A 166 13.56 -1.27 -4.81
N PHE A 167 12.90 -0.83 -3.74
CA PHE A 167 13.02 0.56 -3.25
C PHE A 167 14.41 0.85 -2.69
N TYR A 168 15.06 -0.12 -2.04
CA TYR A 168 16.46 0.06 -1.64
C TYR A 168 17.40 0.12 -2.85
N GLY A 169 17.14 -0.67 -3.89
CA GLY A 169 17.90 -0.61 -5.15
C GLY A 169 17.73 0.72 -5.88
N ASP A 170 16.51 1.25 -5.94
CA ASP A 170 16.22 2.56 -6.53
C ASP A 170 16.89 3.70 -5.74
N PHE A 171 16.83 3.64 -4.40
CA PHE A 171 17.55 4.58 -3.54
C PHE A 171 19.08 4.54 -3.78
N LEU A 172 19.68 3.35 -3.79
CA LEU A 172 21.11 3.19 -4.06
C LEU A 172 21.50 3.73 -5.44
N PHE A 173 20.64 3.60 -6.44
CA PHE A 173 20.87 4.21 -7.75
C PHE A 173 20.88 5.74 -7.68
N VAL A 174 19.94 6.35 -6.94
CA VAL A 174 19.90 7.81 -6.69
C VAL A 174 21.16 8.30 -5.97
N GLU A 175 21.73 7.47 -5.09
CA GLU A 175 22.96 7.74 -4.35
C GLU A 175 24.25 7.45 -5.13
N GLY A 176 24.15 6.92 -6.35
CA GLY A 176 25.31 6.57 -7.18
C GLY A 176 25.99 5.24 -6.82
N GLU A 177 25.39 4.45 -5.93
CA GLU A 177 25.91 3.15 -5.47
C GLU A 177 25.54 2.00 -6.42
N TYR A 178 25.87 2.14 -7.71
CA TYR A 178 25.36 1.29 -8.79
C TYR A 178 25.64 -0.21 -8.61
N LYS A 179 26.83 -0.58 -8.11
CA LYS A 179 27.19 -2.00 -7.88
C LYS A 179 26.26 -2.66 -6.86
N GLN A 180 25.96 -1.95 -5.77
CA GLN A 180 25.09 -2.44 -4.71
C GLN A 180 23.62 -2.41 -5.18
N ALA A 181 23.21 -1.36 -5.91
CA ALA A 181 21.88 -1.26 -6.52
C ALA A 181 21.59 -2.48 -7.41
N ALA A 182 22.53 -2.85 -8.29
CA ALA A 182 22.38 -4.01 -9.17
C ALA A 182 22.19 -5.32 -8.37
N LYS A 183 22.96 -5.49 -7.29
CA LYS A 183 22.88 -6.68 -6.43
C LYS A 183 21.50 -6.83 -5.78
N VAL A 184 20.94 -5.75 -5.23
CA VAL A 184 19.64 -5.82 -4.55
C VAL A 184 18.47 -5.87 -5.54
N LEU A 185 18.56 -5.21 -6.69
CA LEU A 185 17.54 -5.32 -7.74
C LEU A 185 17.44 -6.75 -8.28
N LYS A 186 18.58 -7.46 -8.43
CA LYS A 186 18.59 -8.90 -8.77
C LYS A 186 17.86 -9.74 -7.72
N LYS A 187 17.94 -9.40 -6.43
CA LYS A 187 17.14 -10.04 -5.38
C LYS A 187 15.65 -9.75 -5.52
N ALA A 188 15.27 -8.51 -5.89
CA ALA A 188 13.87 -8.18 -6.15
C ALA A 188 13.28 -9.06 -7.27
N LEU A 189 14.05 -9.29 -8.35
CA LEU A 189 13.63 -10.18 -9.45
C LEU A 189 13.46 -11.63 -9.00
N ALA A 190 14.35 -12.10 -8.12
CA ALA A 190 14.32 -13.45 -7.57
C ALA A 190 13.32 -13.63 -6.41
N ALA A 191 12.64 -12.58 -5.96
CA ALA A 191 11.73 -12.63 -4.81
C ALA A 191 10.60 -13.66 -5.03
N PRO A 192 10.20 -14.42 -3.99
CA PRO A 192 9.11 -15.38 -4.08
C PRO A 192 7.77 -14.66 -4.32
N ALA A 193 6.85 -15.35 -5.00
CA ALA A 193 5.50 -14.84 -5.22
C ALA A 193 4.74 -14.73 -3.89
N ARG A 194 4.04 -13.62 -3.69
CA ARG A 194 3.16 -13.38 -2.55
C ARG A 194 1.75 -13.88 -2.90
N LEU A 195 1.16 -14.68 -2.01
CA LEU A 195 -0.19 -15.20 -2.20
C LEU A 195 -1.19 -14.06 -2.38
N GLY A 196 -2.02 -14.13 -3.44
CA GLY A 196 -3.01 -13.10 -3.75
C GLY A 196 -2.44 -11.77 -4.29
N ARG A 197 -1.16 -11.71 -4.62
CA ARG A 197 -0.44 -10.48 -5.02
C ARG A 197 0.26 -10.58 -6.38
N ALA A 198 -0.08 -11.58 -7.19
CA ALA A 198 0.58 -11.87 -8.47
C ALA A 198 0.72 -10.65 -9.40
N LEU A 199 -0.35 -9.87 -9.59
CA LEU A 199 -0.31 -8.66 -10.43
C LEU A 199 0.68 -7.62 -9.91
N ALA A 200 0.69 -7.39 -8.59
CA ALA A 200 1.62 -6.45 -7.97
C ALA A 200 3.07 -6.93 -8.06
N ASP A 201 3.31 -8.23 -7.88
CA ASP A 201 4.64 -8.82 -7.98
C ASP A 201 5.18 -8.78 -9.40
N GLU A 202 4.35 -9.07 -10.39
CA GLU A 202 4.72 -8.98 -11.81
C GLU A 202 5.08 -7.53 -12.18
N GLY A 203 4.21 -6.57 -11.83
CA GLY A 203 4.44 -5.16 -12.09
C GLY A 203 5.70 -4.63 -11.40
N ARG A 204 5.90 -4.95 -10.12
CA ARG A 204 7.10 -4.53 -9.39
C ARG A 204 8.37 -5.18 -9.94
N LYS A 205 8.32 -6.44 -10.38
CA LYS A 205 9.47 -7.10 -11.02
C LYS A 205 9.80 -6.47 -12.38
N GLU A 206 8.81 -6.01 -13.13
CA GLU A 206 9.06 -5.25 -14.36
C GLU A 206 9.74 -3.91 -14.07
N GLU A 207 9.23 -3.15 -13.09
CA GLU A 207 9.87 -1.91 -12.62
C GLU A 207 11.33 -2.17 -12.17
N ALA A 208 11.58 -3.29 -11.46
CA ALA A 208 12.91 -3.70 -11.06
C ALA A 208 13.82 -4.08 -12.25
N ARG A 209 13.28 -4.74 -13.29
CA ARG A 209 14.04 -5.06 -14.52
C ARG A 209 14.45 -3.78 -15.25
N GLN A 210 13.55 -2.81 -15.35
CA GLN A 210 13.82 -1.53 -15.99
C GLN A 210 14.88 -0.74 -15.22
N LYS A 211 14.73 -0.63 -13.90
CA LYS A 211 15.73 0.02 -13.05
C LYS A 211 17.10 -0.67 -13.12
N LEU A 212 17.13 -2.00 -13.18
CA LEU A 212 18.38 -2.74 -13.30
C LEU A 212 19.11 -2.42 -14.62
N LYS A 213 18.38 -2.26 -15.74
CA LYS A 213 18.99 -1.83 -17.01
C LYS A 213 19.61 -0.43 -16.90
N GLU A 214 18.94 0.50 -16.22
CA GLU A 214 19.49 1.84 -15.97
C GLU A 214 20.77 1.79 -15.12
N VAL A 215 20.76 0.96 -14.07
CA VAL A 215 21.93 0.74 -13.21
C VAL A 215 23.09 0.12 -13.98
N GLU A 216 22.83 -0.90 -14.80
CA GLU A 216 23.86 -1.59 -15.59
C GLU A 216 24.48 -0.67 -16.65
N ALA A 217 23.74 0.31 -17.16
CA ALA A 217 24.27 1.34 -18.06
C ALA A 217 25.21 2.36 -17.37
N LYS A 218 25.30 2.33 -16.03
CA LYS A 218 26.18 3.20 -15.22
C LYS A 218 27.43 2.48 -14.67
N LEU A 219 27.54 1.16 -14.88
CA LEU A 219 28.67 0.33 -14.42
C LEU A 219 29.78 0.25 -15.47
#